data_AF-K7AFL9-F1
#
_entry.id   AF-K7AFL9-F1
#
_cell.length_a   1.000
_cell.length_b   1.000
_cell.length_c   1.000
_cell.angle_alpha   90.00
_cell.angle_beta   90.00
_cell.angle_gamma   90.00
#
_symmetry.space_group_name_H-M   'P 1'
#
loop_
_entity.id
_entity.type
_entity.pdbx_description
1 polymer ?
#
loop_
_entity_poly.entity_id
_entity_poly.type
_entity_poly.pdbx_seq_one_letter_code
_entity_poly.pdbx_strand_id
1 'polypeptide(L)'
;GYDDIPKEVTDPDAKKPEDWDDEEDGEWTAPTIPNPEYKGPWKQKKIKNPNYQGKWNAPMTANPDFKDDPYIYAFDSLKYIGIELWQVKSGTLFDNILITDDAALAKTFAEETWAKHKDAEKAAFDEAEKKKEEEDASKAGEDDDDLDDEDADDE
;
A
#
# COMPACT_ATOMS: atom_id res chain seq x y z
N GLY A 1 -0.57 30.27 38.87
CA GLY A 1 0.29 30.12 37.69
C GLY A 1 -0.13 31.17 36.71
N TYR A 2 -0.07 30.90 35.40
CA TYR A 2 -0.79 31.72 34.40
C TYR A 2 -2.25 31.24 34.26
N ASP A 3 -2.70 30.36 35.17
CA ASP A 3 -4.01 29.71 35.18
C ASP A 3 -5.17 30.69 35.41
N ASP A 4 -4.90 31.85 36.02
CA ASP A 4 -5.88 32.91 36.27
C ASP A 4 -6.03 33.89 35.09
N ILE A 5 -5.21 33.74 34.03
CA ILE A 5 -5.24 34.58 32.83
C ILE A 5 -6.09 33.88 31.76
N PRO A 6 -7.07 34.55 31.13
CA PRO A 6 -7.88 33.93 30.08
C PRO A 6 -7.03 33.57 28.86
N LYS A 7 -7.29 32.39 28.28
CA LYS A 7 -6.59 31.87 27.10
C LYS A 7 -6.77 32.72 25.86
N GLU A 8 -7.94 33.31 25.74
CA GLU A 8 -8.35 34.11 24.61
C GLU A 8 -8.89 35.43 25.12
N VAL A 9 -8.59 36.50 24.40
CA VAL A 9 -9.12 37.83 24.62
C VAL A 9 -9.81 38.25 23.34
N THR A 10 -10.87 39.05 23.41
CA THR A 10 -11.52 39.57 22.21
C THR A 10 -10.52 40.39 21.40
N ASP A 11 -10.49 40.18 20.08
CA ASP A 11 -9.64 40.94 19.19
C ASP A 11 -10.00 42.44 19.25
N PRO A 12 -9.11 43.32 19.75
CA PRO A 12 -9.41 44.74 19.85
C PRO A 12 -9.49 45.43 18.48
N ASP A 13 -8.95 44.82 17.42
CA ASP A 13 -8.89 45.38 16.08
C ASP A 13 -10.01 44.85 15.16
N ALA A 14 -10.78 43.85 15.61
CA ALA A 14 -11.88 43.31 14.83
C ALA A 14 -13.08 44.27 14.80
N LYS A 15 -13.58 44.53 13.59
CA LYS A 15 -14.78 45.34 13.35
C LYS A 15 -15.85 44.49 12.68
N LYS A 16 -17.11 44.78 13.00
CA LYS A 16 -18.26 44.16 12.36
C LYS A 16 -18.20 44.42 10.84
N PRO A 17 -18.31 43.38 9.99
CA PRO A 17 -18.38 43.55 8.54
C PRO A 17 -19.57 44.42 8.12
N GLU A 18 -19.42 45.21 7.07
CA GLU A 18 -20.48 46.12 6.59
C GLU A 18 -21.70 45.37 6.03
N ASP A 19 -21.51 44.14 5.53
CA ASP A 19 -22.56 43.28 4.97
C ASP A 19 -23.20 42.32 6.00
N TRP A 20 -22.97 42.50 7.31
CA TRP A 20 -23.54 41.62 8.35
C TRP A 20 -24.93 42.05 8.80
N ASP A 21 -25.91 41.15 8.69
CA ASP A 21 -27.30 41.38 9.10
C ASP A 21 -27.61 40.68 10.44
N ASP A 22 -27.92 41.43 11.50
CA ASP A 22 -28.18 40.83 12.82
C ASP A 22 -29.53 40.06 12.89
N GLU A 23 -30.49 40.32 11.97
CA GLU A 23 -31.76 39.58 11.92
C GLU A 23 -31.61 38.23 11.20
N GLU A 24 -30.77 38.14 10.16
CA GLU A 24 -30.55 36.92 9.39
C GLU A 24 -29.33 36.10 9.88
N ASP A 25 -28.24 36.74 10.31
CA ASP A 25 -26.98 36.10 10.74
C ASP A 25 -26.79 36.07 12.28
N GLY A 26 -27.62 36.81 13.04
CA GLY A 26 -27.56 36.93 14.51
C GLY A 26 -26.59 38.01 15.03
N GLU A 27 -26.56 38.25 16.35
CA GLU A 27 -25.72 39.31 16.96
C GLU A 27 -24.22 39.05 16.69
N TRP A 28 -23.57 39.98 15.98
CA TRP A 28 -22.15 39.85 15.68
C TRP A 28 -21.29 39.89 16.95
N THR A 29 -20.48 38.85 17.15
CA THR A 29 -19.45 38.80 18.21
C THR A 29 -18.06 38.88 17.62
N ALA A 30 -17.23 39.79 18.14
CA ALA A 30 -15.85 39.92 17.72
C ALA A 30 -15.06 38.60 17.94
N PRO A 31 -14.24 38.17 16.97
CA PRO A 31 -13.42 36.98 17.10
C PRO A 31 -12.49 37.10 18.31
N THR A 32 -12.23 35.98 18.96
CA THR A 32 -11.28 35.90 20.07
C THR A 32 -9.88 35.59 19.53
N ILE A 33 -8.85 36.27 20.04
CA ILE A 33 -7.44 36.04 19.73
C ILE A 33 -6.70 35.43 20.92
N PRO A 34 -5.62 34.66 20.68
CA PRO A 34 -4.80 34.12 21.77
C PRO A 34 -4.23 35.22 22.65
N ASN A 35 -4.41 35.11 23.97
CA ASN A 35 -3.88 36.09 24.91
C ASN A 35 -2.35 35.94 25.02
N PRO A 36 -1.55 36.97 24.67
CA PRO A 36 -0.09 36.90 24.71
C PRO A 36 0.47 36.70 26.14
N GLU A 37 -0.29 37.06 27.18
CA GLU A 37 0.14 36.88 28.57
C GLU A 37 -0.17 35.48 29.12
N TYR A 38 -1.01 34.69 28.44
CA TYR A 38 -1.34 33.34 28.85
C TYR A 38 -0.20 32.37 28.51
N LYS A 39 0.62 32.01 29.49
CA LYS A 39 1.75 31.07 29.30
C LYS A 39 1.37 29.60 29.54
N GLY A 40 0.08 29.27 29.48
CA GLY A 40 -0.40 27.93 29.72
C GLY A 40 -0.52 27.56 31.19
N PRO A 41 -1.22 26.46 31.50
CA PRO A 41 -1.37 26.04 32.86
C PRO A 41 -0.04 25.56 33.42
N TRP A 42 0.22 25.83 34.70
CA TRP A 42 1.48 25.40 35.30
C TRP A 42 1.61 23.88 35.28
N LYS A 43 2.72 23.35 34.75
CA LYS A 43 3.01 21.91 34.69
C LYS A 43 4.18 21.57 35.61
N GLN A 44 3.97 20.66 36.56
CA GLN A 44 5.04 20.10 37.38
C GLN A 44 6.14 19.45 36.52
N LYS A 45 7.40 19.62 36.91
CA LYS A 45 8.53 18.94 36.28
C LYS A 45 8.43 17.44 36.55
N LYS A 46 8.30 16.63 35.49
CA LYS A 46 8.35 15.17 35.59
C LYS A 46 9.80 14.73 35.85
N ILE A 47 10.05 14.03 36.94
CA ILE A 47 11.33 13.38 37.22
C ILE A 47 11.28 11.93 36.74
N LYS A 48 12.42 11.38 36.30
CA LYS A 48 12.51 9.94 36.01
C LYS A 48 12.29 9.17 37.32
N ASN A 49 11.40 8.19 37.31
CA ASN A 49 11.14 7.35 38.48
C ASN A 49 12.35 6.41 38.72
N PRO A 50 13.13 6.58 39.81
CA PRO A 50 14.28 5.71 40.10
C PRO A 50 13.86 4.26 40.40
N ASN A 51 12.59 4.03 40.73
CA ASN A 51 12.04 2.70 40.99
C ASN A 51 11.38 2.06 39.75
N TYR A 52 11.57 2.63 38.56
CA TYR A 52 11.00 2.05 37.33
C TYR A 52 11.77 0.78 36.93
N GLN A 53 11.11 -0.38 37.06
CA GLN A 53 11.70 -1.70 36.76
C GLN A 53 11.56 -2.09 35.28
N GLY A 54 11.34 -1.11 34.39
CA GLY A 54 11.01 -1.37 33.00
C GLY A 54 9.52 -1.67 32.77
N LYS A 55 9.16 -1.89 31.52
CA LYS A 55 7.79 -2.28 31.17
C LYS A 55 7.61 -3.74 31.60
N TRP A 56 6.63 -4.00 32.46
CA TRP A 56 6.30 -5.37 32.86
C TRP A 56 5.98 -6.22 31.62
N ASN A 57 6.50 -7.44 31.60
CA ASN A 57 6.17 -8.45 30.60
C ASN A 57 5.71 -9.72 31.33
N ALA A 58 4.72 -10.40 30.76
CA ALA A 58 4.24 -11.66 31.31
C ALA A 58 5.37 -12.71 31.28
N PRO A 59 5.57 -13.49 32.37
CA PRO A 59 6.51 -14.60 32.35
C PRO A 59 6.11 -15.62 31.28
N MET A 60 7.09 -16.06 30.48
CA MET A 60 6.87 -17.16 29.56
C MET A 60 6.68 -18.45 30.36
N THR A 61 5.54 -19.10 30.18
CA THR A 61 5.22 -20.41 30.75
C THR A 61 5.15 -21.44 29.63
N ALA A 62 5.51 -22.68 29.92
CA ALA A 62 5.43 -23.75 28.93
C ALA A 62 3.96 -23.98 28.54
N ASN A 63 3.69 -24.08 27.23
CA ASN A 63 2.35 -24.37 26.72
C ASN A 63 1.99 -25.83 27.01
N PRO A 64 0.99 -26.13 27.85
CA PRO A 64 0.58 -27.51 28.16
C PRO A 64 0.03 -28.26 26.94
N ASP A 65 -0.44 -27.54 25.92
CA ASP A 65 -1.01 -28.13 24.70
C ASP A 65 0.03 -28.35 23.59
N PHE A 66 1.30 -28.00 23.83
CA PHE A 66 2.35 -28.26 22.85
C PHE A 66 2.55 -29.77 22.66
N LYS A 67 2.49 -30.20 21.40
CA LYS A 67 2.77 -31.57 20.97
C LYS A 67 3.73 -31.53 19.80
N ASP A 68 4.82 -32.28 19.94
CA ASP A 68 5.73 -32.52 18.83
C ASP A 68 5.18 -33.65 17.97
N ASP A 69 5.13 -33.46 16.66
CA ASP A 69 4.63 -34.44 15.70
C ASP A 69 5.69 -34.67 14.59
N PRO A 70 6.43 -35.79 14.65
CA PRO A 70 7.45 -36.10 13.64
C PRO A 70 6.84 -36.52 12.30
N TYR A 71 5.53 -36.76 12.20
CA TYR A 71 4.85 -37.24 11.00
C TYR A 71 4.06 -36.16 10.26
N ILE A 72 4.26 -34.88 10.57
CA ILE A 72 3.56 -33.77 9.92
C ILE A 72 3.72 -33.74 8.39
N TYR A 73 4.77 -34.39 7.84
CA TYR A 73 5.03 -34.51 6.41
C TYR A 73 4.35 -35.72 5.76
N ALA A 74 3.90 -36.70 6.55
CA ALA A 74 3.40 -37.97 6.07
C ALA A 74 1.89 -37.92 5.84
N PHE A 75 1.46 -38.23 4.63
CA PHE A 75 0.05 -38.34 4.26
C PHE A 75 -0.28 -39.81 3.95
N ASP A 76 -1.47 -40.27 4.36
CA ASP A 76 -1.90 -41.67 4.17
C ASP A 76 -1.98 -42.06 2.68
N SER A 77 -2.63 -41.25 1.86
CA SER A 77 -2.79 -41.50 0.43
C SER A 77 -3.10 -40.22 -0.33
N LEU A 78 -2.24 -39.88 -1.29
CA LEU A 78 -2.45 -38.79 -2.25
C LEU A 78 -2.82 -39.41 -3.62
N LYS A 79 -3.97 -39.04 -4.18
CA LYS A 79 -4.52 -39.66 -5.40
C LYS A 79 -4.79 -38.71 -6.56
N TYR A 80 -5.02 -37.44 -6.25
CA TYR A 80 -5.44 -36.44 -7.23
C TYR A 80 -4.50 -35.27 -7.21
N ILE A 81 -4.32 -34.67 -8.38
CA ILE A 81 -3.66 -33.39 -8.57
C ILE A 81 -4.77 -32.40 -8.89
N GLY A 82 -4.89 -31.35 -8.09
CA GLY A 82 -5.83 -30.26 -8.30
C GLY A 82 -5.09 -28.96 -8.53
N ILE A 83 -5.48 -28.21 -9.56
CA ILE A 83 -5.06 -26.83 -9.78
C ILE A 83 -6.28 -25.95 -9.48
N GLU A 84 -6.32 -25.42 -8.27
CA GLU A 84 -7.40 -24.54 -7.78
C GLU A 84 -6.78 -23.16 -7.50
N LEU A 85 -7.25 -22.14 -8.21
CA LEU A 85 -6.78 -20.77 -8.07
C LEU A 85 -7.80 -19.77 -8.60
N TRP A 86 -7.66 -18.52 -8.17
CA TRP A 86 -8.39 -17.37 -8.69
C TRP A 86 -7.47 -16.49 -9.56
N GLN A 87 -7.93 -16.07 -10.75
CA GLN A 87 -7.21 -15.13 -11.61
C GLN A 87 -8.10 -13.97 -12.04
N VAL A 88 -7.57 -12.74 -11.97
CA VAL A 88 -8.21 -11.55 -12.56
C VAL A 88 -7.88 -11.43 -14.04
N LYS A 89 -6.63 -11.69 -14.43
CA LYS A 89 -6.17 -11.72 -15.83
C LYS A 89 -5.67 -13.12 -16.17
N SER A 90 -6.22 -13.71 -17.23
CA SER A 90 -5.82 -15.01 -17.76
C SER A 90 -4.49 -14.94 -18.51
N GLY A 91 -3.86 -16.10 -18.74
CA GLY A 91 -2.65 -16.23 -19.55
C GLY A 91 -1.57 -17.14 -18.96
N THR A 92 -1.77 -17.63 -17.73
CA THR A 92 -0.85 -18.59 -17.12
C THR A 92 -0.99 -19.97 -17.76
N LEU A 93 0.14 -20.56 -18.12
CA LEU A 93 0.25 -21.93 -18.61
C LEU A 93 0.95 -22.79 -17.55
N PHE A 94 0.41 -23.98 -17.28
CA PHE A 94 1.03 -24.98 -16.43
C PHE A 94 1.42 -26.18 -17.28
N ASP A 95 2.66 -26.64 -17.14
CA ASP A 95 3.18 -27.82 -17.83
C ASP A 95 4.22 -28.52 -16.94
N ASN A 96 4.68 -29.70 -17.34
CA ASN A 96 5.77 -30.46 -16.71
C ASN A 96 5.48 -30.86 -15.24
N ILE A 97 4.26 -31.30 -14.95
CA ILE A 97 3.88 -31.75 -13.61
C ILE A 97 4.50 -33.13 -13.32
N LEU A 98 5.46 -33.19 -12.40
CA LEU A 98 6.12 -34.42 -11.92
C LEU A 98 5.88 -34.61 -10.42
N ILE A 99 5.50 -35.82 -10.01
CA ILE A 99 5.44 -36.25 -8.61
C ILE A 99 6.41 -37.42 -8.44
N THR A 100 7.40 -37.26 -7.55
CA THR A 100 8.43 -38.28 -7.28
C THR A 100 8.98 -38.12 -5.86
N ASP A 101 9.52 -39.21 -5.31
CA ASP A 101 10.30 -39.25 -4.06
C ASP A 101 11.82 -39.16 -4.30
N ASP A 102 12.25 -39.20 -5.57
CA ASP A 102 13.65 -39.11 -5.97
C ASP A 102 14.02 -37.68 -6.42
N ALA A 103 14.83 -37.01 -5.60
CA ALA A 103 15.34 -35.67 -5.87
C ALA A 103 16.27 -35.59 -7.09
N ALA A 104 17.03 -36.66 -7.39
CA ALA A 104 17.89 -36.70 -8.56
C ALA A 104 17.06 -36.78 -9.84
N LEU A 105 16.03 -37.64 -9.85
CA LEU A 105 15.08 -37.72 -10.96
C LEU A 105 14.38 -36.37 -11.21
N ALA A 106 13.89 -35.72 -10.15
CA ALA A 106 13.25 -34.41 -10.26
C ALA A 106 14.18 -33.36 -10.88
N LYS A 107 15.46 -33.39 -10.49
CA LYS A 107 16.47 -32.48 -11.05
C LYS A 107 16.73 -32.75 -12.54
N THR A 108 16.96 -34.01 -12.91
CA THR A 108 17.18 -34.38 -14.32
C THR A 108 15.96 -34.03 -15.17
N PHE A 109 14.74 -34.28 -14.69
CA PHE A 109 13.52 -33.90 -15.39
C PHE A 109 13.41 -32.38 -15.60
N ALA A 110 13.75 -31.58 -14.59
CA ALA A 110 13.77 -30.12 -14.71
C ALA A 110 14.86 -29.61 -15.69
N GLU A 111 16.02 -30.27 -15.71
CA GLU A 111 17.10 -30.00 -16.67
C GLU A 111 16.67 -30.36 -18.11
N GLU A 112 15.91 -31.44 -18.27
CA GLU A 112 15.48 -31.92 -19.58
C GLU A 112 14.27 -31.21 -20.16
N THR A 113 13.47 -30.55 -19.33
CA THR A 113 12.26 -29.81 -19.72
C THR A 113 12.51 -28.30 -19.64
N TRP A 114 12.23 -27.68 -18.50
CA TRP A 114 12.33 -26.24 -18.30
C TRP A 114 13.71 -25.67 -18.67
N ALA A 115 14.80 -26.31 -18.22
CA ALA A 115 16.13 -25.73 -18.42
C ALA A 115 16.56 -25.72 -19.90
N LYS A 116 16.06 -26.64 -20.74
CA LYS A 116 16.32 -26.62 -22.18
C LYS A 116 15.62 -25.45 -22.88
N HIS A 117 14.46 -25.03 -22.38
CA HIS A 117 13.62 -24.04 -23.03
C HIS A 117 13.80 -22.62 -22.47
N LYS A 118 14.17 -22.47 -21.20
CA LYS A 118 14.19 -21.17 -20.49
C LYS A 118 14.92 -20.03 -21.22
N ASP A 119 16.05 -20.33 -21.88
CA ASP A 119 16.87 -19.30 -22.53
C ASP A 119 16.31 -18.91 -23.91
N ALA A 120 15.78 -19.89 -24.65
CA ALA A 120 15.10 -19.65 -25.92
C ALA A 120 13.76 -18.93 -25.72
N GLU A 121 12.99 -19.34 -24.71
CA GLU A 121 11.75 -18.68 -24.31
C GLU A 121 12.00 -17.24 -23.87
N LYS A 122 13.04 -17.00 -23.06
CA LYS A 122 13.42 -15.63 -22.68
C LYS A 122 13.78 -14.78 -23.91
N ALA A 123 14.58 -15.31 -24.83
CA ALA A 123 14.96 -14.57 -26.02
C ALA A 123 13.75 -14.22 -26.90
N ALA A 124 12.84 -15.17 -27.11
CA ALA A 124 11.60 -14.94 -27.86
C ALA A 124 10.68 -13.92 -27.17
N PHE A 125 10.60 -13.96 -25.83
CA PHE A 125 9.84 -12.99 -25.06
C PHE A 125 10.42 -11.58 -25.18
N ASP A 126 11.74 -11.43 -25.00
CA ASP A 126 12.42 -10.14 -25.11
C ASP A 126 12.30 -9.56 -26.53
N GLU A 127 12.26 -10.39 -27.57
CA GLU A 127 12.00 -9.97 -28.96
C GLU A 127 10.54 -9.54 -29.18
N ALA A 128 9.58 -10.30 -28.65
CA ALA A 128 8.16 -10.00 -28.77
C ALA A 128 7.76 -8.70 -28.04
N GLU A 129 8.31 -8.47 -26.84
CA GLU A 129 8.08 -7.23 -26.09
C GLU A 129 8.65 -6.02 -26.85
N LYS A 130 9.87 -6.11 -27.40
CA LYS A 130 10.44 -5.03 -28.23
C LYS A 130 9.58 -4.71 -29.44
N LYS A 131 9.13 -5.73 -30.19
CA LYS A 131 8.25 -5.54 -31.34
C LYS A 131 6.93 -4.86 -30.93
N LYS A 132 6.39 -5.26 -29.78
CA LYS A 132 5.16 -4.66 -29.25
C LYS A 132 5.37 -3.20 -28.83
N GLU A 133 6.49 -2.89 -28.18
CA GLU A 133 6.87 -1.51 -27.85
C GLU A 133 7.05 -0.64 -29.10
N GLU A 134 7.67 -1.18 -30.15
CA GLU A 134 7.82 -0.50 -31.44
C GLU A 134 6.46 -0.28 -32.14
N GLU A 135 5.56 -1.26 -32.13
CA GLU A 135 4.19 -1.14 -32.68
C GLU A 135 3.31 -0.17 -31.88
N ASP A 136 3.38 -0.19 -30.54
CA ASP A 136 2.66 0.76 -29.70
C ASP A 136 3.19 2.19 -29.91
N ALA A 137 4.51 2.36 -30.11
CA ALA A 137 5.11 3.65 -30.42
C ALA A 137 4.73 4.16 -31.83
N SER A 138 4.62 3.27 -32.82
CA SER A 138 4.21 3.66 -34.18
C SER A 138 2.73 4.05 -34.23
N LYS A 139 1.85 3.33 -33.53
CA LYS A 139 0.41 3.68 -33.45
C LYS A 139 0.17 4.99 -32.71
N ALA A 140 0.95 5.28 -31.67
CA ALA A 140 0.88 6.56 -30.98
C ALA A 140 1.37 7.74 -31.85
N GLY A 141 2.15 7.48 -32.90
CA GLY A 141 2.55 8.48 -33.89
C GLY A 141 1.53 8.68 -35.03
N GLU A 142 0.86 7.61 -35.46
CA GLU A 142 -0.17 7.69 -36.52
C GLU A 142 -1.48 8.36 -36.06
N ASP A 143 -1.86 8.26 -34.78
CA ASP A 143 -3.06 8.93 -34.23
C ASP A 143 -2.93 10.48 -34.16
N ASP A 144 -1.73 11.05 -34.36
CA ASP A 144 -1.48 12.51 -34.37
C ASP A 144 -1.56 13.13 -35.79
N ASP A 145 -1.47 12.31 -36.84
CA ASP A 145 -1.43 12.76 -38.25
C ASP A 145 -2.82 12.76 -38.95
N ASP A 146 -3.88 12.28 -38.30
CA ASP A 146 -5.25 12.18 -38.87
C ASP A 146 -6.14 13.41 -38.55
N LEU A 147 -5.54 14.58 -38.25
CA LEU A 147 -6.22 15.84 -37.97
C LEU A 147 -5.95 16.98 -38.98
N ASP A 148 -5.30 16.74 -40.12
CA ASP A 148 -4.86 17.84 -41.00
C ASP A 148 -5.21 17.70 -42.50
N ASP A 149 -6.39 17.16 -42.86
CA ASP A 149 -6.85 17.22 -44.27
C ASP A 149 -8.37 17.31 -44.48
N GLU A 150 -9.06 18.29 -43.89
CA GLU A 150 -10.32 18.82 -44.46
C GLU A 150 -10.50 20.30 -44.06
N ASP A 151 -9.86 21.25 -44.77
CA ASP A 151 -10.38 22.61 -44.95
C ASP A 151 -9.54 23.37 -46.01
N ALA A 152 -9.66 22.93 -47.26
CA ALA A 152 -9.35 23.75 -48.43
C ALA A 152 -10.50 23.62 -49.44
N ASP A 153 -11.02 24.79 -49.86
CA ASP A 153 -12.18 25.04 -50.74
C ASP A 153 -13.54 24.94 -50.00
N ASP A 154 -14.41 25.96 -49.96
CA ASP A 154 -14.86 26.80 -51.07
C ASP A 154 -15.65 28.04 -50.54
N GLU A 155 -15.57 29.15 -51.29
CA GLU A 155 -16.35 30.43 -51.31
C GLU A 155 -16.87 31.14 -50.03
#